data_AF-A0A814HST8-F1
#
_entry.id   AF-A0A814HST8-F1
#
_cell.length_a   1.000
_cell.length_b   1.000
_cell.length_c   1.000
_cell.angle_alpha   90.00
_cell.angle_beta   90.00
_cell.angle_gamma   90.00
#
_symmetry.space_group_name_H-M   'P 1'
#
loop_
_entity.id
_entity.type
_entity.pdbx_description
1 polymer ?
#
loop_
_entity_poly.entity_id
_entity_poly.type
_entity_poly.pdbx_seq_one_letter_code
_entity_poly.pdbx_strand_id
1 'polypeptide(L)'
;MSFLPIVINISNRFVFFLCLLVILFHSPCSTMMMPGNLYDVNPCVTCKTISDKFVEGYRKTAKSNFGGGNTDWEEKKLKGYAKSETRLIEIMEDACSKSESQCSTFLEKYEDQIEEWYQTTSPELIDNFYQWLCLDTAKVCCPEGTFGKNCRQCHYGDNKRVCSGNGNCDGDGTRSGNGRCICDTKYSGTNCSNCQNGYTKSIDENNQVICSDVDECRSNLFISPCIFYKCNNTDGGYECYGEPFFRQLPKMSTLAVLLLTCSILMYKEMYGLASLACIMTSIVLILFAKNIL
;
A
#
# COMPACT_ATOMS: atom_id res chain seq x y z
N MET A 1 10.84 22.29 -79.40
CA MET A 1 11.38 23.06 -78.26
C MET A 1 11.40 22.16 -77.04
N SER A 2 12.61 21.83 -76.58
CA SER A 2 13.02 21.42 -75.22
C SER A 2 12.34 20.21 -74.55
N PHE A 3 12.94 19.02 -74.75
CA PHE A 3 12.92 17.96 -73.74
C PHE A 3 14.05 18.20 -72.74
N LEU A 4 13.75 18.20 -71.43
CA LEU A 4 14.73 18.22 -70.33
C LEU A 4 14.68 16.86 -69.61
N PRO A 5 15.82 16.17 -69.39
CA PRO A 5 15.85 14.91 -68.68
C PRO A 5 15.93 15.15 -67.16
N ILE A 6 15.19 14.35 -66.39
CA ILE A 6 15.28 14.30 -64.93
C ILE A 6 16.55 13.53 -64.55
N VAL A 7 17.57 14.26 -64.10
CA VAL A 7 18.78 13.70 -63.51
C VAL A 7 18.45 13.25 -62.08
N ILE A 8 18.31 11.94 -61.87
CA ILE A 8 18.14 11.35 -60.54
C ILE A 8 19.51 11.42 -59.84
N ASN A 9 19.59 12.25 -58.80
CA ASN A 9 20.81 12.57 -58.08
C ASN A 9 21.26 11.39 -57.19
N ILE A 10 22.35 10.72 -57.57
CA ILE A 10 22.94 9.52 -56.93
C ILE A 10 23.45 9.80 -55.50
N SER A 11 23.58 11.06 -55.10
CA SER A 11 23.99 11.46 -53.74
C SER A 11 23.01 11.05 -52.65
N ASN A 12 21.70 10.94 -52.97
CA ASN A 12 20.67 10.62 -51.97
C ASN A 12 20.64 9.14 -51.56
N ARG A 13 21.18 8.23 -52.40
CA ARG A 13 21.25 6.80 -52.06
C ARG A 13 22.38 6.48 -51.09
N PHE A 14 23.48 7.21 -51.16
CA PHE A 14 24.60 7.07 -50.21
C PHE A 14 24.22 7.57 -48.82
N VAL A 15 23.51 8.70 -48.73
CA VAL A 15 23.00 9.23 -47.45
C VAL A 15 22.01 8.25 -46.80
N PHE A 16 21.12 7.65 -47.60
CA PHE A 16 20.17 6.66 -47.10
C PHE A 16 20.85 5.36 -46.60
N PHE A 17 21.88 4.89 -47.30
CA PHE A 17 22.66 3.72 -46.88
C PHE A 17 23.53 4.00 -45.65
N LEU A 18 24.10 5.19 -45.52
CA LEU A 18 24.82 5.62 -44.31
C LEU A 18 23.89 5.73 -43.10
N CYS A 19 22.66 6.24 -43.27
CA CYS A 19 21.66 6.24 -42.20
C CYS A 19 21.22 4.83 -41.78
N LEU A 20 21.04 3.90 -42.72
CA LEU A 20 20.70 2.50 -42.40
C LEU A 20 21.82 1.78 -41.66
N LEU A 21 23.09 2.04 -41.99
CA LEU A 21 24.24 1.51 -41.25
C LEU A 21 24.33 2.12 -39.84
N VAL A 22 24.05 3.41 -39.66
CA VAL A 22 24.00 4.02 -38.31
C VAL A 22 22.87 3.44 -37.47
N ILE A 23 21.71 3.12 -38.04
CA ILE A 23 20.59 2.46 -37.33
C ILE A 23 20.92 1.00 -36.95
N LEU A 24 21.68 0.27 -37.78
CA LEU A 24 22.10 -1.10 -37.48
C LEU A 24 23.26 -1.16 -36.45
N PHE A 25 24.12 -0.13 -36.41
CA PHE A 25 25.22 -0.01 -35.43
C PHE A 25 24.86 0.79 -34.16
N HIS A 26 23.69 1.46 -34.11
CA HIS A 26 23.05 1.97 -32.89
C HIS A 26 21.93 1.05 -32.42
N SER A 27 22.08 -0.27 -32.58
CA SER A 27 21.44 -1.16 -31.62
C SER A 27 22.05 -0.82 -30.27
N PRO A 28 21.32 -0.20 -29.33
CA PRO A 28 21.76 -0.24 -27.97
C PRO A 28 21.54 -1.70 -27.57
N CYS A 29 22.55 -2.54 -27.81
CA CYS A 29 22.94 -3.54 -26.82
C CYS A 29 23.52 -2.80 -25.60
N SER A 30 22.79 -1.78 -25.12
CA SER A 30 22.57 -1.68 -23.71
C SER A 30 21.88 -2.98 -23.39
N THR A 31 22.64 -3.90 -22.82
CA THR A 31 22.14 -4.64 -21.69
C THR A 31 21.21 -3.68 -20.94
N MET A 32 19.90 -3.83 -21.15
CA MET A 32 18.98 -3.62 -20.06
C MET A 32 19.37 -4.71 -19.06
N MET A 33 20.46 -4.44 -18.33
CA MET A 33 20.42 -4.61 -16.90
C MET A 33 19.14 -3.87 -16.51
N MET A 34 18.05 -4.64 -16.48
CA MET A 34 17.04 -4.44 -15.46
C MET A 34 17.84 -4.09 -14.20
N PRO A 35 17.45 -3.10 -13.40
CA PRO A 35 17.82 -3.17 -12.01
C PRO A 35 17.22 -4.50 -11.56
N GLY A 36 17.99 -5.57 -11.66
CA GLY A 36 17.80 -6.78 -10.90
C GLY A 36 17.70 -6.20 -9.52
N ASN A 37 16.48 -6.21 -9.01
CA ASN A 37 16.15 -5.72 -7.70
C ASN A 37 17.23 -6.36 -6.84
N LEU A 38 18.21 -5.57 -6.37
CA LEU A 38 19.04 -5.94 -5.24
C LEU A 38 18.09 -5.84 -4.04
N TYR A 39 17.01 -6.61 -4.13
CA TYR A 39 16.24 -7.06 -3.02
C TYR A 39 17.26 -7.94 -2.32
N ASP A 40 17.92 -7.34 -1.33
CA ASP A 40 18.57 -8.07 -0.27
C ASP A 40 17.47 -8.99 0.29
N VAL A 41 17.33 -10.17 -0.30
CA VAL A 41 16.18 -11.02 -0.05
C VAL A 41 16.33 -11.46 1.38
N ASN A 42 15.41 -10.95 2.20
CA ASN A 42 15.46 -11.11 3.63
C ASN A 42 15.48 -12.62 3.95
N PRO A 43 16.58 -13.15 4.52
CA PRO A 43 16.70 -14.59 4.76
C PRO A 43 15.61 -15.13 5.69
N CYS A 44 15.03 -14.26 6.55
CA CYS A 44 13.87 -14.62 7.34
C CYS A 44 12.62 -14.89 6.48
N VAL A 45 12.38 -14.06 5.47
CA VAL A 45 11.24 -14.23 4.55
C VAL A 45 11.38 -15.52 3.77
N THR A 46 12.57 -15.80 3.23
CA THR A 46 12.85 -17.08 2.56
C THR A 46 12.60 -18.27 3.48
N CYS A 47 13.15 -18.23 4.70
CA CYS A 47 12.96 -19.31 5.67
C CYS A 47 11.50 -19.51 6.07
N LYS A 48 10.74 -18.40 6.24
CA LYS A 48 9.31 -18.44 6.54
C LYS A 48 8.53 -19.13 5.42
N THR A 49 8.77 -18.74 4.17
CA THR A 49 8.14 -19.38 2.99
C THR A 49 8.45 -20.87 2.93
N ILE A 50 9.72 -21.26 3.11
CA ILE A 50 10.12 -22.68 3.17
C ILE A 50 9.37 -23.40 4.28
N SER A 51 9.26 -22.79 5.46
CA SER A 51 8.61 -23.42 6.61
C SER A 51 7.12 -23.63 6.37
N ASP A 52 6.43 -22.62 5.84
CA ASP A 52 5.00 -22.69 5.49
C ASP A 52 4.76 -23.79 4.46
N LYS A 53 5.60 -23.85 3.41
CA LYS A 53 5.51 -24.85 2.35
C LYS A 53 5.88 -26.26 2.82
N PHE A 54 6.85 -26.39 3.71
CA PHE A 54 7.21 -27.68 4.30
C PHE A 54 6.04 -28.25 5.11
N VAL A 55 5.41 -27.45 5.96
CA VAL A 55 4.25 -27.87 6.76
C VAL A 55 3.06 -28.21 5.85
N GLU A 56 2.83 -27.42 4.79
CA GLU A 56 1.83 -27.71 3.76
C GLU A 56 2.11 -29.06 3.07
N GLY A 57 3.35 -29.27 2.60
CA GLY A 57 3.81 -30.50 1.96
C GLY A 57 3.68 -31.72 2.87
N TYR A 58 4.01 -31.56 4.17
CA TYR A 58 3.82 -32.61 5.16
C TYR A 58 2.37 -33.05 5.23
N ARG A 59 1.43 -32.11 5.30
CA ARG A 59 -0.02 -32.42 5.34
C ARG A 59 -0.50 -33.05 4.04
N LYS A 60 -0.03 -32.55 2.89
CA LYS A 60 -0.38 -33.04 1.55
C LYS A 60 0.03 -34.51 1.35
N THR A 61 1.21 -34.90 1.83
CA THR A 61 1.75 -36.26 1.68
C THR A 61 1.30 -37.22 2.78
N ALA A 62 0.48 -36.79 3.75
CA ALA A 62 0.11 -37.62 4.90
C ALA A 62 -0.63 -38.93 4.55
N LYS A 63 -1.27 -38.99 3.37
CA LYS A 63 -2.00 -40.17 2.86
C LYS A 63 -1.29 -40.85 1.68
N SER A 64 -0.08 -40.41 1.35
CA SER A 64 0.71 -41.00 0.28
C SER A 64 1.37 -42.32 0.72
N ASN A 65 2.02 -42.99 -0.22
CA ASN A 65 2.78 -44.23 -0.01
C ASN A 65 3.99 -44.23 -0.96
N PHE A 66 4.82 -45.28 -0.91
CA PHE A 66 6.02 -45.39 -1.74
C PHE A 66 5.74 -45.53 -3.26
N GLY A 67 4.46 -45.54 -3.68
CA GLY A 67 4.07 -45.52 -5.08
C GLY A 67 4.08 -46.87 -5.79
N GLY A 68 4.27 -48.00 -5.08
CA GLY A 68 4.31 -49.31 -5.71
C GLY A 68 4.09 -50.52 -4.80
N GLY A 69 2.97 -51.23 -4.97
CA GLY A 69 2.78 -52.60 -4.45
C GLY A 69 2.05 -52.70 -3.11
N ASN A 70 1.87 -53.95 -2.65
CA ASN A 70 0.95 -54.33 -1.57
C ASN A 70 1.37 -53.74 -0.21
N THR A 71 0.62 -52.75 0.27
CA THR A 71 0.89 -51.94 1.49
C THR A 71 1.14 -52.78 2.74
N ASP A 72 0.50 -53.95 2.85
CA ASP A 72 0.61 -54.86 4.00
C ASP A 72 2.00 -55.51 4.17
N TRP A 73 2.77 -55.64 3.08
CA TRP A 73 4.15 -56.14 3.14
C TRP A 73 5.13 -55.03 3.53
N GLU A 74 4.87 -53.81 3.06
CA GLU A 74 5.71 -52.63 3.28
C GLU A 74 5.69 -52.17 4.73
N GLU A 75 4.51 -52.10 5.36
CA GLU A 75 4.34 -51.71 6.76
C GLU A 75 5.07 -52.66 7.74
N LYS A 76 5.26 -53.92 7.36
CA LYS A 76 5.92 -54.94 8.20
C LYS A 76 7.44 -54.97 8.07
N LYS A 77 8.00 -54.38 7.01
CA LYS A 77 9.42 -54.54 6.64
C LYS A 77 10.19 -53.23 6.52
N LEU A 78 9.53 -52.10 6.30
CA LEU A 78 10.17 -50.78 6.18
C LEU A 78 9.81 -49.88 7.36
N LYS A 79 10.68 -48.90 7.66
CA LYS A 79 10.24 -47.73 8.42
C LYS A 79 9.09 -47.12 7.63
N GLY A 80 7.89 -47.04 8.21
CA GLY A 80 6.69 -46.63 7.49
C GLY A 80 6.89 -45.31 6.71
N TYR A 81 6.21 -45.19 5.57
CA TYR A 81 6.31 -44.03 4.65
C TYR A 81 6.27 -42.68 5.37
N ALA A 82 5.49 -42.58 6.46
CA ALA A 82 5.36 -41.36 7.27
C ALA A 82 6.68 -40.74 7.75
N LYS A 83 7.76 -41.51 7.95
CA LYS A 83 9.10 -41.01 8.35
C LYS A 83 10.20 -41.44 7.37
N SER A 84 9.86 -41.77 6.13
CA SER A 84 10.84 -42.16 5.12
C SER A 84 11.53 -40.94 4.51
N GLU A 85 12.76 -41.14 4.04
CA GLU A 85 13.51 -40.17 3.24
C GLU A 85 12.75 -39.81 1.96
N THR A 86 12.10 -40.78 1.31
CA THR A 86 11.25 -40.55 0.13
C THR A 86 10.17 -39.51 0.39
N ARG A 87 9.43 -39.62 1.51
CA ARG A 87 8.40 -38.64 1.85
C ARG A 87 9.01 -37.27 2.14
N LEU A 88 10.18 -37.21 2.76
CA LEU A 88 10.87 -35.95 3.03
C LEU A 88 11.25 -35.22 1.73
N ILE A 89 11.79 -35.95 0.75
CA ILE A 89 12.14 -35.39 -0.56
C ILE A 89 10.90 -34.85 -1.27
N GLU A 90 9.79 -35.60 -1.29
CA GLU A 90 8.51 -35.10 -1.84
C GLU A 90 8.04 -33.79 -1.16
N ILE A 91 8.22 -33.67 0.16
CA ILE A 91 7.88 -32.44 0.90
C ILE A 91 8.82 -31.28 0.49
N MET A 92 10.11 -31.54 0.37
CA MET A 92 11.14 -30.54 0.09
C MET A 92 11.14 -30.08 -1.38
N GLU A 93 10.75 -30.92 -2.33
CA GLU A 93 10.63 -30.56 -3.75
C GLU A 93 9.63 -29.42 -3.99
N ASP A 94 8.51 -29.43 -3.26
CA ASP A 94 7.46 -28.40 -3.33
C ASP A 94 7.77 -27.18 -2.42
N ALA A 95 8.85 -27.21 -1.64
CA ALA A 95 9.20 -26.15 -0.69
C ALA A 95 9.75 -24.88 -1.36
N CYS A 96 10.35 -25.01 -2.54
CA CYS A 96 10.93 -23.90 -3.31
C CYS A 96 10.47 -23.92 -4.77
N SER A 97 10.14 -22.75 -5.32
CA SER A 97 9.89 -22.63 -6.76
C SER A 97 11.21 -22.78 -7.54
N LYS A 98 11.17 -23.41 -8.72
CA LYS A 98 12.37 -23.63 -9.58
C LYS A 98 13.12 -22.35 -10.00
N SER A 99 12.47 -21.19 -9.94
CA SER A 99 13.06 -19.90 -10.28
C SER A 99 13.70 -19.17 -9.09
N GLU A 100 13.61 -19.70 -7.87
CA GLU A 100 14.03 -19.03 -6.64
C GLU A 100 15.39 -19.57 -6.16
N SER A 101 16.47 -19.10 -6.79
CA SER A 101 17.83 -19.59 -6.50
C SER A 101 18.23 -19.51 -5.03
N GLN A 102 17.82 -18.45 -4.33
CA GLN A 102 18.14 -18.28 -2.90
C GLN A 102 17.33 -19.21 -1.99
N CYS A 103 16.12 -19.61 -2.40
CA CYS A 103 15.34 -20.61 -1.69
C CYS A 103 16.06 -21.95 -1.76
N SER A 104 16.45 -22.37 -2.98
CA SER A 104 17.24 -23.60 -3.19
C SER A 104 18.54 -23.58 -2.39
N THR A 105 19.32 -22.51 -2.45
CA THR A 105 20.56 -22.39 -1.66
C THR A 105 20.33 -22.44 -0.16
N PHE A 106 19.22 -21.88 0.35
CA PHE A 106 18.88 -21.97 1.77
C PHE A 106 18.53 -23.40 2.16
N LEU A 107 17.71 -24.08 1.35
CA LEU A 107 17.27 -25.45 1.62
C LEU A 107 18.45 -26.43 1.57
N GLU A 108 19.30 -26.33 0.55
CA GLU A 108 20.55 -27.10 0.42
C GLU A 108 21.47 -26.90 1.64
N LYS A 109 21.57 -25.67 2.15
CA LYS A 109 22.41 -25.37 3.31
C LYS A 109 21.96 -26.06 4.60
N TYR A 110 20.66 -26.31 4.77
CA TYR A 110 20.07 -26.87 5.99
C TYR A 110 19.48 -28.27 5.80
N GLU A 111 19.74 -28.92 4.66
CA GLU A 111 19.19 -30.22 4.29
C GLU A 111 19.48 -31.29 5.35
N ASP A 112 20.74 -31.42 5.78
CA ASP A 112 21.17 -32.38 6.80
C ASP A 112 20.39 -32.21 8.12
N GLN A 113 20.24 -30.96 8.59
CA GLN A 113 19.52 -30.66 9.83
C GLN A 113 18.02 -30.93 9.69
N ILE A 114 17.44 -30.62 8.52
CA ILE A 114 16.02 -30.86 8.24
C ILE A 114 15.74 -32.36 8.23
N GLU A 115 16.62 -33.16 7.64
CA GLU A 115 16.51 -34.61 7.64
C GLU A 115 16.55 -35.18 9.06
N GLU A 116 17.56 -34.81 9.85
CA GLU A 116 17.68 -35.27 11.24
C GLU A 116 16.45 -34.88 12.08
N TRP A 117 16.00 -33.63 11.93
CA TRP A 117 14.81 -33.15 12.63
C TRP A 117 13.57 -33.93 12.20
N TYR A 118 13.33 -34.11 10.91
CA TYR A 118 12.15 -34.83 10.41
C TYR A 118 12.08 -36.27 10.91
N GLN A 119 13.23 -36.97 10.95
CA GLN A 119 13.31 -38.34 11.45
C GLN A 119 13.00 -38.45 12.94
N THR A 120 13.39 -37.44 13.74
CA THR A 120 13.27 -37.47 15.21
C THR A 120 11.98 -36.83 15.73
N THR A 121 11.43 -35.84 15.03
CA THR A 121 10.26 -35.06 15.46
C THR A 121 8.98 -35.90 15.59
N SER A 122 8.13 -35.56 16.55
CA SER A 122 6.77 -36.10 16.66
C SER A 122 5.84 -35.41 15.67
N PRO A 123 4.86 -36.11 15.05
CA PRO A 123 3.85 -35.48 14.18
C PRO A 123 3.15 -34.25 14.79
N GLU A 124 2.98 -34.24 16.12
CA GLU A 124 2.36 -33.13 16.86
C GLU A 124 3.19 -31.84 16.85
N LEU A 125 4.49 -31.93 16.57
CA LEU A 125 5.44 -30.81 16.58
C LEU A 125 5.74 -30.28 15.18
N ILE A 126 5.07 -30.78 14.14
CA ILE A 126 5.31 -30.35 12.75
C ILE A 126 5.04 -28.85 12.58
N ASP A 127 4.02 -28.32 13.25
CA ASP A 127 3.71 -26.89 13.21
C ASP A 127 4.79 -25.99 13.83
N ASN A 128 5.71 -26.57 14.62
CA ASN A 128 6.86 -25.85 15.17
C ASN A 128 8.06 -25.81 14.23
N PHE A 129 7.95 -26.30 12.99
CA PHE A 129 9.06 -26.31 12.04
C PHE A 129 9.63 -24.90 11.78
N TYR A 130 8.78 -23.87 11.69
CA TYR A 130 9.23 -22.47 11.58
C TYR A 130 10.08 -22.03 12.77
N GLN A 131 9.62 -22.33 13.99
CA GLN A 131 10.35 -22.01 15.22
C GLN A 131 11.72 -22.69 15.22
N TRP A 132 11.74 -23.99 14.96
CA TRP A 132 12.97 -24.78 14.95
C TRP A 132 13.94 -24.35 13.83
N LEU A 133 13.47 -24.20 12.59
CA LEU A 133 14.33 -23.90 11.45
C LEU A 133 14.77 -22.43 11.46
N CYS A 134 13.83 -21.49 11.55
CA CYS A 134 14.10 -20.09 11.29
C CYS A 134 14.61 -19.30 12.50
N LEU A 135 14.18 -19.67 13.71
CA LEU A 135 14.57 -19.00 14.95
C LEU A 135 15.71 -19.72 15.67
N ASP A 136 15.60 -21.04 15.84
CA ASP A 136 16.53 -21.79 16.69
C ASP A 136 17.79 -22.24 15.93
N THR A 137 17.60 -22.81 14.74
CA THR A 137 18.66 -23.41 13.91
C THR A 137 19.38 -22.37 13.04
N ALA A 138 18.66 -21.74 12.10
CA ALA A 138 19.23 -20.80 11.16
C ALA A 138 19.41 -19.40 11.77
N LYS A 139 18.64 -19.05 12.81
CA LYS A 139 18.66 -17.75 13.50
C LYS A 139 18.52 -16.55 12.57
N VAL A 140 17.82 -16.73 11.45
CA VAL A 140 17.59 -15.70 10.43
C VAL A 140 16.39 -14.82 10.73
N CYS A 141 15.46 -15.31 11.57
CA CYS A 141 14.31 -14.58 12.07
C CYS A 141 14.47 -14.13 13.53
N CYS A 142 13.51 -13.36 13.99
CA CYS A 142 13.29 -12.96 15.36
C CYS A 142 11.89 -13.40 15.83
N PRO A 143 11.66 -13.55 17.14
CA PRO A 143 10.30 -13.73 17.68
C PRO A 143 9.39 -12.56 17.30
N GLU A 144 8.08 -12.83 17.21
CA GLU A 144 7.07 -11.77 17.00
C GLU A 144 7.17 -10.67 18.07
N GLY A 145 6.97 -9.43 17.67
CA GLY A 145 7.11 -8.24 18.51
C GLY A 145 8.56 -7.82 18.75
N THR A 146 9.52 -8.34 17.97
CA THR A 146 10.94 -7.98 18.05
C THR A 146 11.57 -7.78 16.68
N PHE A 147 12.64 -6.99 16.59
CA PHE A 147 13.26 -6.57 15.33
C PHE A 147 14.79 -6.41 15.40
N GLY A 148 15.41 -6.35 14.22
CA GLY A 148 16.82 -6.02 14.04
C GLY A 148 17.77 -7.16 14.43
N LYS A 149 19.07 -6.93 14.23
CA LYS A 149 20.12 -7.97 14.39
C LYS A 149 20.07 -8.73 15.72
N ASN A 150 19.66 -8.03 16.79
CA ASN A 150 19.61 -8.56 18.15
C ASN A 150 18.18 -8.83 18.66
N CYS A 151 17.17 -8.82 17.80
CA CYS A 151 15.76 -9.03 18.17
C CYS A 151 15.33 -8.14 19.36
N ARG A 152 15.52 -6.82 19.23
CA ARG A 152 15.09 -5.84 20.23
C ARG A 152 13.57 -5.72 20.20
N GLN A 153 12.96 -5.42 21.34
CA GLN A 153 11.51 -5.26 21.41
C GLN A 153 11.01 -4.08 20.58
N CYS A 154 9.91 -4.28 19.86
CA CYS A 154 9.15 -3.23 19.20
C CYS A 154 8.53 -2.27 20.23
N HIS A 155 8.03 -1.12 19.77
CA HIS A 155 7.28 -0.20 20.64
C HIS A 155 5.88 -0.76 20.95
N TYR A 156 5.51 -0.76 22.24
CA TYR A 156 4.21 -1.18 22.71
C TYR A 156 3.36 0.04 23.13
N GLY A 157 2.06 -0.04 22.91
CA GLY A 157 1.08 0.89 23.46
C GLY A 157 0.70 0.54 24.90
N ASP A 158 -0.10 1.41 25.52
CA ASP A 158 -0.60 1.21 26.90
C ASP A 158 -1.46 -0.05 27.04
N ASN A 159 -2.10 -0.47 25.96
CA ASN A 159 -2.86 -1.72 25.87
C ASN A 159 -1.98 -2.98 25.69
N LYS A 160 -0.65 -2.86 25.83
CA LYS A 160 0.34 -3.94 25.70
C LYS A 160 0.35 -4.62 24.32
N ARG A 161 -0.14 -3.94 23.28
CA ARG A 161 -0.01 -4.39 21.88
C ARG A 161 1.10 -3.62 21.18
N VAL A 162 1.83 -4.29 20.30
CA VAL A 162 2.81 -3.66 19.40
C VAL A 162 2.11 -2.55 18.63
N CYS A 163 2.67 -1.34 18.62
CA CYS A 163 2.09 -0.17 17.97
C CYS A 163 0.62 0.08 18.35
N SER A 164 0.26 -0.19 19.61
CA SER A 164 -1.11 -0.13 20.14
C SER A 164 -2.14 -1.02 19.42
N GLY A 165 -1.70 -1.90 18.51
CA GLY A 165 -2.57 -2.63 17.60
C GLY A 165 -3.16 -1.79 16.45
N ASN A 166 -2.59 -0.62 16.18
CA ASN A 166 -3.06 0.37 15.20
C ASN A 166 -1.98 0.67 14.13
N GLY A 167 -1.14 -0.31 13.85
CA GLY A 167 -0.03 -0.21 12.92
C GLY A 167 0.97 -1.35 13.09
N ASN A 168 2.02 -1.31 12.27
CA ASN A 168 3.02 -2.36 12.19
C ASN A 168 4.39 -1.87 12.66
N CYS A 169 5.16 -2.75 13.32
CA CYS A 169 6.55 -2.45 13.67
C CYS A 169 7.49 -2.70 12.48
N ASP A 170 8.32 -1.71 12.15
CA ASP A 170 9.31 -1.86 11.08
C ASP A 170 10.35 -2.94 11.42
N GLY A 171 10.31 -4.03 10.65
CA GLY A 171 11.17 -5.20 10.84
C GLY A 171 10.67 -6.22 11.85
N ASP A 172 9.39 -6.18 12.22
CA ASP A 172 8.78 -7.16 13.12
C ASP A 172 9.04 -8.62 12.69
N GLY A 173 9.53 -9.44 13.62
CA GLY A 173 9.91 -10.83 13.38
C GLY A 173 11.17 -11.02 12.52
N THR A 174 11.85 -9.94 12.12
CA THR A 174 13.01 -9.99 11.22
C THR A 174 14.30 -9.52 11.90
N ARG A 175 15.45 -9.92 11.34
CA ARG A 175 16.77 -9.40 11.73
C ARG A 175 17.08 -8.01 11.16
N SER A 176 16.11 -7.38 10.51
CA SER A 176 16.18 -6.06 9.86
C SER A 176 15.24 -5.05 10.53
N GLY A 177 15.16 -3.83 9.98
CA GLY A 177 14.27 -2.78 10.45
C GLY A 177 14.81 -1.95 11.61
N ASN A 178 14.13 -0.83 11.88
CA ASN A 178 14.47 0.12 12.92
C ASN A 178 13.49 0.11 14.11
N GLY A 179 12.41 -0.68 14.04
CA GLY A 179 11.45 -0.88 15.12
C GLY A 179 10.43 0.23 15.31
N ARG A 180 10.44 1.26 14.45
CA ARG A 180 9.46 2.33 14.47
C ARG A 180 8.09 1.79 14.06
N CYS A 181 7.04 2.30 14.69
CA CYS A 181 5.68 2.01 14.27
C CYS A 181 5.32 2.76 12.99
N ILE A 182 4.77 2.01 12.03
CA ILE A 182 4.14 2.47 10.80
C ILE A 182 2.64 2.38 11.07
N CYS A 183 2.02 3.52 11.38
CA CYS A 183 0.62 3.58 11.78
C CYS A 183 -0.33 3.41 10.60
N ASP A 184 -1.50 2.82 10.86
CA ASP A 184 -2.59 2.78 9.89
C ASP A 184 -3.11 4.21 9.65
N THR A 185 -3.72 4.46 8.48
CA THR A 185 -4.04 5.79 7.94
C THR A 185 -4.70 6.77 8.93
N LYS A 186 -5.58 6.29 9.82
CA LYS A 186 -6.33 7.12 10.77
C LYS A 186 -5.62 7.35 12.11
N TYR A 187 -4.45 6.75 12.31
CA TYR A 187 -3.69 6.80 13.54
C TYR A 187 -2.34 7.49 13.35
N SER A 188 -1.83 8.07 14.43
CA SER A 188 -0.58 8.81 14.44
C SER A 188 0.16 8.66 15.78
N GLY A 189 1.37 9.21 15.85
CA GLY A 189 2.23 9.14 17.03
C GLY A 189 3.29 8.03 16.95
N THR A 190 4.13 7.94 17.97
CA THR A 190 5.27 6.99 18.02
C THR A 190 4.83 5.54 18.16
N ASN A 191 3.67 5.30 18.77
CA ASN A 191 3.08 4.00 19.04
C ASN A 191 1.66 3.85 18.48
N CYS A 192 1.23 4.75 17.59
CA CYS A 192 -0.10 4.74 16.96
C CYS A 192 -1.29 4.84 17.95
N SER A 193 -1.09 5.51 19.09
CA SER A 193 -2.15 5.77 20.09
C SER A 193 -2.90 7.09 19.89
N ASN A 194 -2.55 7.89 18.88
CA ASN A 194 -3.21 9.16 18.59
C ASN A 194 -4.05 9.05 17.33
N CYS A 195 -5.10 9.86 17.21
CA CYS A 195 -5.84 9.98 15.97
C CYS A 195 -5.16 10.98 15.04
N GLN A 196 -5.22 10.72 13.74
CA GLN A 196 -4.80 11.67 12.73
C GLN A 196 -5.79 12.84 12.64
N ASN A 197 -5.38 13.96 12.04
CA ASN A 197 -6.30 15.07 11.75
C ASN A 197 -7.46 14.57 10.88
N GLY A 198 -8.67 15.09 11.10
CA GLY A 198 -9.90 14.59 10.47
C GLY A 198 -10.55 13.42 11.22
N TYR A 199 -9.96 12.94 12.32
CA TYR A 199 -10.52 11.86 13.14
C TYR A 199 -10.69 12.28 14.60
N THR A 200 -11.76 11.79 15.23
CA THR A 200 -12.02 11.95 16.67
C THR A 200 -11.62 10.72 17.46
N LYS A 201 -11.12 10.93 18.68
CA LYS A 201 -10.63 9.88 19.57
C LYS A 201 -11.71 9.37 20.50
N SER A 202 -11.86 8.05 20.58
CA SER A 202 -12.62 7.33 21.59
C SER A 202 -11.78 6.16 22.15
N ILE A 203 -12.17 5.63 23.30
CA ILE A 203 -11.47 4.50 23.96
C ILE A 203 -12.52 3.45 24.28
N ASP A 204 -12.24 2.18 23.94
CA ASP A 204 -13.11 1.05 24.24
C ASP A 204 -12.88 0.47 25.66
N GLU A 205 -13.64 -0.57 25.99
CA GLU A 205 -13.55 -1.28 27.29
C GLU A 205 -12.18 -1.94 27.52
N ASN A 206 -11.40 -2.21 26.47
CA ASN A 206 -10.07 -2.81 26.52
C ASN A 206 -8.94 -1.77 26.48
N ASN A 207 -9.26 -0.49 26.69
CA ASN A 207 -8.33 0.63 26.58
C ASN A 207 -7.70 0.77 25.17
N GLN A 208 -8.39 0.30 24.13
CA GLN A 208 -7.99 0.46 22.73
C GLN A 208 -8.48 1.81 22.21
N VAL A 209 -7.57 2.54 21.57
CA VAL A 209 -7.89 3.80 20.92
C VAL A 209 -8.61 3.54 19.61
N ILE A 210 -9.83 4.08 19.49
CA ILE A 210 -10.65 4.03 18.28
C ILE A 210 -10.73 5.45 17.70
N CYS A 211 -10.27 5.58 16.46
CA CYS A 211 -10.38 6.80 15.68
C CYS A 211 -11.52 6.67 14.68
N SER A 212 -12.45 7.65 14.73
CA SER A 212 -13.62 7.73 13.86
C SER A 212 -13.55 9.00 13.03
N ASP A 213 -13.88 8.87 11.75
CA ASP A 213 -13.92 9.99 10.81
C ASP A 213 -14.87 11.10 11.30
N VAL A 214 -14.45 12.34 11.13
CA VAL A 214 -15.23 13.52 11.49
C VAL A 214 -16.04 13.93 10.27
N ASP A 215 -17.37 13.97 10.41
CA ASP A 215 -18.23 14.51 9.36
C ASP A 215 -18.18 16.05 9.38
N GLU A 216 -17.25 16.65 8.63
CA GLU A 216 -17.11 18.11 8.60
C GLU A 216 -18.32 18.80 7.92
N CYS A 217 -19.03 18.07 7.06
CA CYS A 217 -20.21 18.58 6.37
C CYS A 217 -21.43 18.72 7.30
N ARG A 218 -21.49 17.92 8.38
CA ARG A 218 -22.58 17.92 9.36
C ARG A 218 -22.38 18.92 10.50
N SER A 219 -21.28 19.66 10.51
CA SER A 219 -20.97 20.59 11.59
C SER A 219 -22.04 21.68 11.74
N ASN A 220 -22.79 21.64 12.85
CA ASN A 220 -23.76 22.65 13.30
C ASN A 220 -23.10 23.98 13.74
N LEU A 221 -21.79 24.15 13.50
CA LEU A 221 -21.09 25.40 13.72
C LEU A 221 -21.25 26.25 12.47
N PHE A 222 -21.63 27.50 12.69
CA PHE A 222 -22.09 28.53 11.75
C PHE A 222 -21.27 28.82 10.47
N ILE A 223 -20.25 28.01 10.12
CA ILE A 223 -19.49 28.09 8.89
C ILE A 223 -19.16 26.67 8.43
N SER A 224 -20.01 26.08 7.58
CA SER A 224 -19.62 24.91 6.78
C SER A 224 -18.31 25.22 6.05
N PRO A 225 -17.32 24.31 6.02
CA PRO A 225 -16.06 24.58 5.35
C PRO A 225 -16.26 24.86 3.85
N CYS A 226 -17.36 24.37 3.27
CA CYS A 226 -17.78 24.63 1.91
C CYS A 226 -18.84 25.74 1.85
N ILE A 227 -18.52 26.97 2.30
CA ILE A 227 -19.47 28.10 2.42
C ILE A 227 -20.33 28.30 1.15
N PHE A 228 -19.70 28.21 -0.03
CA PHE A 228 -20.36 28.47 -1.31
C PHE A 228 -20.57 27.23 -2.17
N TYR A 229 -20.18 26.06 -1.69
CA TYR A 229 -20.12 24.82 -2.46
C TYR A 229 -20.90 23.71 -1.78
N LYS A 230 -21.16 22.61 -2.49
CA LYS A 230 -21.62 21.39 -1.83
C LYS A 230 -20.45 20.73 -1.12
N CYS A 231 -20.71 20.17 0.05
CA CYS A 231 -19.74 19.45 0.85
C CYS A 231 -19.91 17.94 0.64
N ASN A 232 -18.82 17.24 0.36
CA ASN A 232 -18.72 15.79 0.37
C ASN A 232 -17.79 15.37 1.50
N ASN A 233 -18.26 14.55 2.43
CA ASN A 233 -17.41 14.01 3.48
C ASN A 233 -16.57 12.86 2.92
N THR A 234 -15.29 12.82 3.26
CA THR A 234 -14.32 11.81 2.81
C THR A 234 -13.57 11.25 4.02
N ASP A 235 -12.92 10.10 3.88
CA ASP A 235 -12.18 9.52 5.01
C ASP A 235 -11.00 10.42 5.42
N GLY A 236 -11.07 11.01 6.61
CA GLY A 236 -10.09 11.95 7.16
C GLY A 236 -10.19 13.39 6.67
N GLY A 237 -11.30 13.78 6.03
CA GLY A 237 -11.53 15.16 5.62
C GLY A 237 -12.74 15.35 4.71
N TYR A 238 -12.76 16.41 3.90
CA TYR A 238 -13.89 16.72 3.04
C TYR A 238 -13.46 17.33 1.70
N GLU A 239 -14.36 17.27 0.73
CA GLU A 239 -14.21 17.89 -0.59
C GLU A 239 -15.38 18.85 -0.87
N CYS A 240 -15.05 20.05 -1.38
CA CYS A 240 -16.04 21.02 -1.83
C CYS A 240 -16.20 20.94 -3.35
N TYR A 241 -17.44 20.80 -3.84
CA TYR A 241 -17.70 20.63 -5.27
C TYR A 241 -18.97 21.36 -5.75
N GLY A 242 -19.07 21.51 -7.07
CA GLY A 242 -20.19 22.16 -7.76
C GLY A 242 -19.98 23.64 -8.07
N GLU A 243 -20.97 24.24 -8.73
CA GLU A 243 -20.97 25.68 -9.01
C GLU A 243 -21.27 26.48 -7.73
N PRO A 244 -20.57 27.60 -7.49
CA PRO A 244 -20.82 28.42 -6.31
C PRO A 244 -22.27 28.93 -6.32
N PHE A 245 -22.96 28.87 -5.17
CA PHE A 245 -24.39 29.20 -5.06
C PHE A 245 -24.78 30.55 -5.68
N PHE A 246 -23.89 31.54 -5.72
CA PHE A 246 -24.15 32.84 -6.34
C PHE A 246 -24.39 32.79 -7.86
N ARG A 247 -23.89 31.78 -8.58
CA ARG A 247 -24.14 31.59 -10.02
C ARG A 247 -25.49 30.92 -10.30
N GLN A 248 -26.09 30.30 -9.28
CA GLN A 248 -27.40 29.65 -9.37
C GLN A 248 -28.55 30.60 -8.98
N LEU A 249 -28.25 31.77 -8.39
CA LEU A 249 -29.24 32.82 -8.24
C LEU A 249 -29.73 33.22 -9.63
N PRO A 250 -31.06 33.30 -9.85
CA PRO A 250 -31.58 33.73 -11.14
C PRO A 250 -30.92 35.07 -11.49
N LYS A 251 -30.47 35.23 -12.74
CA LYS A 251 -30.07 36.54 -13.24
C LYS A 251 -31.25 37.46 -12.97
N MET A 252 -31.11 38.34 -11.96
CA MET A 252 -32.12 39.38 -11.74
C MET A 252 -32.28 40.08 -13.08
N SER A 253 -33.52 40.10 -13.59
CA SER A 253 -33.80 40.85 -14.81
C SER A 253 -33.31 42.29 -14.60
N THR A 254 -32.85 42.93 -15.66
CA THR A 254 -32.48 44.35 -15.63
C THR A 254 -33.58 45.21 -15.00
N LEU A 255 -34.85 44.79 -15.17
CA LEU A 255 -36.01 45.37 -14.53
C LEU A 255 -36.00 45.23 -13.00
N ALA A 256 -35.64 44.08 -12.45
CA ALA A 256 -35.55 43.87 -11.00
C ALA A 256 -34.40 44.68 -10.37
N VAL A 257 -33.27 44.82 -11.08
CA VAL A 257 -32.17 45.69 -10.65
C VAL A 257 -32.60 47.16 -10.69
N LEU A 258 -33.28 47.58 -11.76
CA LEU A 258 -33.85 48.92 -11.90
C LEU A 258 -34.92 49.23 -10.84
N LEU A 259 -35.77 48.27 -10.49
CA LEU A 259 -36.80 48.46 -9.47
C LEU A 259 -36.19 48.58 -8.07
N LEU A 260 -35.15 47.80 -7.76
CA LEU A 260 -34.42 47.92 -6.49
C LEU A 260 -33.65 49.24 -6.40
N THR A 261 -32.94 49.65 -7.47
CA THR A 261 -32.24 50.95 -7.48
C THR A 261 -33.21 52.14 -7.46
N CYS A 262 -34.36 52.03 -8.13
CA CYS A 262 -35.43 53.03 -8.10
C CYS A 262 -36.07 53.14 -6.70
N SER A 263 -36.29 52.01 -6.02
CA SER A 263 -36.79 51.99 -4.64
C SER A 263 -35.84 52.71 -3.67
N ILE A 264 -34.53 52.57 -3.88
CA ILE A 264 -33.48 53.23 -3.08
C ILE A 264 -33.37 54.73 -3.40
N LEU A 265 -33.52 55.11 -4.68
CA LEU A 265 -33.59 56.50 -5.12
C LEU A 265 -34.85 57.21 -4.59
N MET A 266 -35.99 56.53 -4.57
CA MET A 266 -37.22 57.02 -3.94
C MET A 266 -37.05 57.19 -2.42
N TYR A 267 -36.37 56.25 -1.76
CA TYR A 267 -36.06 56.35 -0.33
C TYR A 267 -35.10 57.52 -0.01
N LYS A 268 -34.22 57.89 -0.96
CA LYS A 268 -33.30 59.02 -0.87
C LYS A 268 -33.99 60.38 -0.88
N GLU A 269 -35.06 60.52 -1.65
CA GLU A 269 -35.83 61.77 -1.66
C GLU A 269 -36.70 61.92 -0.40
N MET A 270 -37.11 60.80 0.24
CA MET A 270 -37.98 60.84 1.41
C MET A 270 -37.24 61.03 2.75
N TYR A 271 -36.00 60.56 2.93
CA TYR A 271 -35.38 60.47 4.28
C TYR A 271 -33.98 61.09 4.44
N GLY A 272 -33.38 61.69 3.40
CA GLY A 272 -32.09 62.38 3.51
C GLY A 272 -30.85 61.48 3.67
N LEU A 273 -29.66 62.06 3.45
CA LEU A 273 -28.39 61.38 3.11
C LEU A 273 -27.80 60.39 4.15
N ALA A 274 -28.22 60.43 5.42
CA ALA A 274 -27.54 59.67 6.48
C ALA A 274 -27.88 58.16 6.50
N SER A 275 -29.02 57.74 5.95
CA SER A 275 -29.45 56.33 5.93
C SER A 275 -29.06 55.57 4.65
N LEU A 276 -28.60 56.27 3.60
CA LEU A 276 -28.18 55.65 2.33
C LEU A 276 -26.77 55.08 2.33
N ALA A 277 -25.88 55.57 3.19
CA ALA A 277 -24.51 55.07 3.24
C ALA A 277 -24.45 53.58 3.61
N CYS A 278 -25.32 53.11 4.52
CA CYS A 278 -25.43 51.69 4.87
C CYS A 278 -26.01 50.83 3.75
N ILE A 279 -27.03 51.31 3.04
CA ILE A 279 -27.70 50.53 1.97
C ILE A 279 -26.82 50.47 0.73
N MET A 280 -26.17 51.57 0.37
CA MET A 280 -25.26 51.64 -0.77
C MET A 280 -23.98 50.83 -0.54
N THR A 281 -23.45 50.77 0.68
CA THR A 281 -22.29 49.91 0.99
C THR A 281 -22.64 48.43 0.88
N SER A 282 -23.82 47.99 1.35
CA SER A 282 -24.27 46.62 1.18
C SER A 282 -24.48 46.25 -0.31
N ILE A 283 -25.01 47.16 -1.12
CA ILE A 283 -25.25 46.89 -2.55
C ILE A 283 -23.97 46.96 -3.37
N VAL A 284 -23.07 47.88 -3.06
CA VAL A 284 -21.74 47.93 -3.68
C VAL A 284 -20.95 46.67 -3.34
N LEU A 285 -21.05 46.13 -2.12
CA LEU A 285 -20.49 44.81 -1.77
C LEU A 285 -21.11 43.67 -2.59
N ILE A 286 -22.44 43.68 -2.79
CA ILE A 286 -23.14 42.68 -3.62
C ILE A 286 -22.75 42.80 -5.11
N LEU A 287 -22.52 44.01 -5.61
CA LEU A 287 -22.11 44.27 -6.99
C LEU A 287 -20.61 44.04 -7.21
N PHE A 288 -19.75 44.35 -6.24
CA PHE A 288 -18.33 44.00 -6.25
C PHE A 288 -18.13 42.49 -6.21
N ALA A 289 -18.93 41.77 -5.40
CA ALA A 289 -18.96 40.31 -5.39
C ALA A 289 -19.40 39.70 -6.75
N LYS A 290 -20.07 40.47 -7.62
CA LYS A 290 -20.44 40.07 -8.98
C LYS A 290 -19.41 40.43 -10.06
N ASN A 291 -18.47 41.35 -9.79
CA ASN A 291 -17.52 41.86 -10.79
C ASN A 291 -16.03 41.54 -10.49
N ILE A 292 -15.73 40.81 -9.41
CA ILE A 292 -14.36 40.35 -9.08
C ILE A 292 -14.12 38.86 -9.43
N LEU A 293 -15.02 38.22 -10.18
CA LEU A 293 -14.78 36.91 -10.82
C LEU A 293 -15.08 36.94 -12.31
#